data_AF-A0A2I8VLS9-F1
#
_entry.id   AF-A0A2I8VLS9-F1
#
_cell.length_a   1.000
_cell.length_b   1.000
_cell.length_c   1.000
_cell.angle_alpha   90.00
_cell.angle_beta   90.00
_cell.angle_gamma   90.00
#
_symmetry.space_group_name_H-M   'P 1'
#
loop_
_entity.id
_entity.type
_entity.pdbx_description
1 polymer ?
#
loop_
_entity_poly.entity_id
_entity_poly.type
_entity_poly.pdbx_seq_one_letter_code
_entity_poly.pdbx_strand_id
1 'polypeptide(L)'
;MTGADDVLGNAGPEFEQDLQSSEYDRYLIFTYGISLELLSWFDASDTVVVCGPDDTTEEVYENAGGVDATVKTRTIPSHAKLYLMWGEDRITCWLGSFNFTYSGIYENVEWAARFSDTLEYDPTPEELLDGDVGDGLTPSWQVRQAIELIGSTVTGDDTGWADSLLQNTKYPYVLVHSHRSNTLKRALRNELADAAGTVSITYYAPFVNARGVELFAETLAPDVRPEDIDLTVRTCRLSKISNQDTGLSSGHVADFEQRFDDFAYQVRAPGDQGDQLRGGRELRSGFAHQKIVGLRFVDREEQEQRISLLTTANLTKNAWQHNSGNFEIGLLLRDHTQNEQLHDFLGSQLPYCYERPREGELDEAVSSSSESVSFKEVWLEDLVRDWLELREDALELAWSASLPTLGAVTATVYYRNLLDGSRSPETVTLKPVEEGRRAEIPTLTPQSNAVIDFIELDIETSFRPPERRLTGPGLERLRSGELSLSEYPGDVVVCDGSAVPVDEFDIDTTGASEIWLRAEYTESRTLTVLHEPQSQPHLDETFVQGVSTGAVTADGVGG
;
A
#
# COMPACT_ATOMS: atom_id res chain seq x y z
N MET A 1 -9.51 -3.68 26.28
CA MET A 1 -10.22 -3.51 25.00
C MET A 1 -9.13 -3.34 23.96
N THR A 2 -8.78 -4.40 23.24
CA THR A 2 -7.74 -4.38 22.21
C THR A 2 -8.46 -4.57 20.88
N GLY A 3 -8.91 -3.44 20.31
CA GLY A 3 -9.68 -3.39 19.07
C GLY A 3 -8.80 -3.60 17.83
N ALA A 4 -9.41 -3.51 16.65
CA ALA A 4 -8.71 -3.53 15.35
C ALA A 4 -7.66 -2.42 15.17
N ASP A 5 -7.50 -1.52 16.14
CA ASP A 5 -6.55 -0.41 16.13
C ASP A 5 -5.09 -0.90 16.24
N ASP A 6 -4.82 -2.02 16.91
CA ASP A 6 -3.44 -2.56 16.99
C ASP A 6 -2.96 -3.17 15.65
N VAL A 7 -3.89 -3.45 14.71
CA VAL A 7 -3.59 -3.98 13.36
C VAL A 7 -3.41 -2.85 12.34
N LEU A 8 -3.83 -1.62 12.68
CA LEU A 8 -3.81 -0.44 11.82
C LEU A 8 -2.86 0.60 12.40
N GLY A 9 -1.66 0.70 11.82
CA GLY A 9 -0.64 1.65 12.27
C GLY A 9 0.15 2.23 11.11
N ASN A 10 0.77 3.38 11.36
CA ASN A 10 1.69 4.01 10.43
C ASN A 10 3.12 3.52 10.73
N ALA A 11 3.52 2.41 10.10
CA ALA A 11 4.85 1.84 10.30
C ALA A 11 5.99 2.73 9.74
N GLY A 12 5.67 3.68 8.85
CA GLY A 12 6.66 4.54 8.20
C GLY A 12 7.47 5.39 9.17
N PRO A 13 6.83 6.23 10.01
CA PRO A 13 7.52 7.00 11.04
C PRO A 13 8.32 6.16 12.03
N GLU A 14 7.83 4.98 12.44
CA GLU A 14 8.59 4.10 13.34
C GLU A 14 9.82 3.50 12.66
N PHE A 15 9.70 3.10 11.40
CA PHE A 15 10.81 2.59 10.60
C PHE A 15 11.86 3.68 10.33
N GLU A 16 11.42 4.90 9.99
CA GLU A 16 12.29 6.07 9.84
C GLU A 16 12.97 6.44 11.15
N GLN A 17 12.24 6.43 12.26
CA GLN A 17 12.79 6.70 13.58
C GLN A 17 13.88 5.69 13.96
N ASP A 18 13.67 4.40 13.68
CA ASP A 18 14.72 3.41 13.85
C ASP A 18 15.91 3.70 12.91
N LEU A 19 15.68 4.09 11.66
CA LEU A 19 16.77 4.35 10.68
C LEU A 19 17.63 5.55 11.06
N GLN A 20 17.03 6.59 11.61
CA GLN A 20 17.71 7.82 12.00
C GLN A 20 18.16 7.79 13.47
N SER A 21 17.96 6.68 14.17
CA SER A 21 18.39 6.53 15.56
C SER A 21 19.90 6.36 15.63
N SER A 22 20.54 7.08 16.55
CA SER A 22 21.96 6.88 16.88
C SER A 22 22.25 5.54 17.58
N GLU A 23 21.23 4.72 17.80
CA GLU A 23 21.33 3.35 18.32
C GLU A 23 21.88 2.37 17.28
N TYR A 24 21.78 2.69 15.99
CA TYR A 24 22.26 1.83 14.91
C TYR A 24 23.24 2.60 14.02
N ASP A 25 24.29 1.91 13.57
CA ASP A 25 25.31 2.45 12.67
C ASP A 25 25.63 1.47 11.52
N ARG A 26 24.94 0.32 11.49
CA ARG A 26 25.10 -0.71 10.47
C ARG A 26 23.76 -1.20 9.97
N TYR A 27 23.66 -1.33 8.66
CA TYR A 27 22.40 -1.59 7.97
C TYR A 27 22.59 -2.63 6.87
N LEU A 28 21.70 -3.61 6.82
CA LEU A 28 21.59 -4.59 5.74
C LEU A 28 20.17 -4.55 5.19
N ILE A 29 20.04 -4.10 3.94
CA ILE A 29 18.78 -3.78 3.29
C ILE A 29 18.55 -4.79 2.15
N PHE A 30 17.63 -5.72 2.33
CA PHE A 30 17.10 -6.56 1.25
C PHE A 30 15.84 -5.91 0.70
N THR A 31 15.86 -5.47 -0.56
CA THR A 31 14.70 -4.84 -1.20
C THR A 31 14.67 -5.12 -2.71
N TYR A 32 13.50 -4.94 -3.32
CA TYR A 32 13.34 -5.03 -4.78
C TYR A 32 13.38 -3.66 -5.47
N GLY A 33 13.25 -2.57 -4.70
CA GLY A 33 13.32 -1.21 -5.22
C GLY A 33 13.75 -0.24 -4.12
N ILE A 34 14.33 0.88 -4.55
CA ILE A 34 14.86 1.90 -3.65
C ILE A 34 14.60 3.31 -4.20
N SER A 35 14.22 4.24 -3.33
CA SER A 35 14.26 5.68 -3.63
C SER A 35 15.64 6.20 -3.20
N LEU A 36 16.44 6.70 -4.15
CA LEU A 36 17.82 7.11 -3.92
C LEU A 36 17.95 8.22 -2.87
N GLU A 37 16.93 9.08 -2.74
CA GLU A 37 16.89 10.15 -1.76
C GLU A 37 16.91 9.60 -0.32
N LEU A 38 16.41 8.39 -0.09
CA LEU A 38 16.42 7.74 1.23
C LEU A 38 17.83 7.33 1.67
N LEU A 39 18.80 7.28 0.74
CA LEU A 39 20.20 7.07 1.11
C LEU A 39 20.76 8.26 1.92
N SER A 40 20.14 9.43 1.84
CA SER A 40 20.53 10.60 2.64
C SER A 40 20.15 10.48 4.12
N TRP A 41 19.41 9.45 4.52
CA TRP A 41 19.06 9.19 5.91
C TRP A 41 20.21 8.56 6.72
N PHE A 42 21.25 8.06 6.05
CA PHE A 42 22.40 7.44 6.70
C PHE A 42 23.51 8.46 6.96
N ASP A 43 24.09 8.40 8.15
CA ASP A 43 25.18 9.27 8.57
C ASP A 43 26.51 8.85 7.95
N ALA A 44 27.47 9.77 7.93
CA ALA A 44 28.82 9.53 7.37
C ALA A 44 29.57 8.36 8.05
N SER A 45 29.22 8.04 9.30
CA SER A 45 29.77 6.92 10.05
C SER A 45 29.17 5.57 9.67
N ASP A 46 28.03 5.56 8.99
CA ASP A 46 27.22 4.37 8.84
C ASP A 46 27.78 3.44 7.78
N THR A 47 27.60 2.14 8.01
CA THR A 47 27.87 1.09 7.03
C THR A 47 26.57 0.51 6.52
N VAL A 48 26.28 0.72 5.23
CA VAL A 48 25.04 0.29 4.59
C VAL A 48 25.35 -0.72 3.51
N VAL A 49 24.69 -1.88 3.53
CA VAL A 49 24.76 -2.88 2.46
C VAL A 49 23.38 -3.08 1.85
N VAL A 50 23.24 -2.74 0.57
CA VAL A 50 21.99 -2.89 -0.19
C VAL A 50 22.05 -4.17 -1.04
N CYS A 51 21.10 -5.05 -0.81
CA CYS A 51 20.92 -6.32 -1.50
C CYS A 51 19.62 -6.30 -2.31
N GLY A 52 19.71 -6.56 -3.61
CA GLY A 52 18.53 -6.51 -4.49
C GLY A 52 18.85 -7.01 -5.91
N PRO A 53 17.85 -6.98 -6.82
CA PRO A 53 18.09 -7.32 -8.22
C PRO A 53 19.07 -6.36 -8.88
N ASP A 54 19.61 -6.76 -10.04
CA ASP A 54 20.70 -6.05 -10.74
C ASP A 54 20.39 -4.56 -10.92
N ASP A 55 19.23 -4.25 -11.51
CA ASP A 55 18.73 -2.89 -11.74
C ASP A 55 18.76 -2.03 -10.47
N THR A 56 18.29 -2.56 -9.33
CA THR A 56 18.30 -1.84 -8.03
C THR A 56 19.71 -1.61 -7.53
N THR A 57 20.59 -2.61 -7.65
CA THR A 57 21.96 -2.50 -7.13
C THR A 57 22.87 -1.65 -8.00
N GLU A 58 22.64 -1.63 -9.31
CA GLU A 58 23.33 -0.77 -10.27
C GLU A 58 22.94 0.70 -10.01
N GLU A 59 21.64 0.97 -9.87
CA GLU A 59 21.13 2.32 -9.56
C GLU A 59 21.75 2.89 -8.27
N VAL A 60 21.84 2.08 -7.21
CA VAL A 60 22.50 2.49 -5.96
C VAL A 60 24.00 2.69 -6.16
N TYR A 61 24.68 1.77 -6.84
CA TYR A 61 26.12 1.85 -7.06
C TYR A 61 26.53 3.11 -7.83
N GLU A 62 25.76 3.48 -8.87
CA GLU A 62 26.03 4.67 -9.68
C GLU A 62 25.82 5.98 -8.90
N ASN A 63 24.94 5.98 -7.90
CA ASN A 63 24.55 7.18 -7.16
C ASN A 63 25.14 7.25 -5.73
N ALA A 64 25.75 6.17 -5.24
CA ALA A 64 26.36 6.10 -3.91
C ALA A 64 27.48 7.13 -3.69
N GLY A 65 28.15 7.59 -4.76
CA GLY A 65 29.21 8.60 -4.67
C GLY A 65 28.74 9.99 -4.20
N GLY A 66 27.43 10.22 -4.13
CA GLY A 66 26.81 11.45 -3.59
C GLY A 66 26.32 11.32 -2.14
N VAL A 67 26.56 10.19 -1.47
CA VAL A 67 26.09 9.89 -0.12
C VAL A 67 27.27 9.91 0.85
N ASP A 68 27.06 10.43 2.06
CA ASP A 68 28.12 10.55 3.06
C ASP A 68 28.50 9.20 3.71
N ALA A 69 27.55 8.25 3.80
CA ALA A 69 27.71 6.92 4.39
C ALA A 69 28.55 5.96 3.52
N THR A 70 29.06 4.88 4.14
CA THR A 70 29.73 3.79 3.41
C THR A 70 28.69 2.83 2.83
N VAL A 71 28.32 3.01 1.57
CA VAL A 71 27.36 2.16 0.86
C VAL A 71 28.06 1.08 0.03
N LYS A 72 27.66 -0.17 0.23
CA LYS A 72 28.02 -1.32 -0.61
C LYS A 72 26.76 -1.93 -1.22
N THR A 73 26.90 -2.57 -2.38
CA THR A 73 25.79 -3.27 -3.05
C THR A 73 26.12 -4.73 -3.28
N ARG A 74 25.10 -5.59 -3.27
CA ARG A 74 25.21 -7.02 -3.60
C ARG A 74 24.01 -7.48 -4.43
N THR A 75 24.26 -7.89 -5.67
CA THR A 75 23.21 -8.37 -6.58
C THR A 75 22.69 -9.73 -6.15
N ILE A 76 21.40 -9.79 -5.81
CA ILE A 76 20.68 -10.98 -5.35
C ILE A 76 19.28 -10.97 -5.96
N PRO A 77 18.86 -12.03 -6.70
CA PRO A 77 17.50 -12.17 -7.20
C PRO A 77 16.49 -12.37 -6.04
N SER A 78 16.03 -11.27 -5.45
CA SER A 78 15.16 -11.27 -4.28
C SER A 78 13.96 -10.35 -4.49
N HIS A 79 12.79 -10.84 -4.12
CA HIS A 79 11.58 -10.03 -3.98
C HIS A 79 11.18 -9.87 -2.49
N ALA A 80 11.91 -10.51 -1.56
CA ALA A 80 11.78 -10.30 -0.13
C ALA A 80 12.18 -8.87 0.25
N LYS A 81 11.53 -8.33 1.29
CA LYS A 81 11.91 -7.06 1.91
C LYS A 81 12.20 -7.29 3.38
N LEU A 82 13.45 -7.07 3.74
CA LEU A 82 13.99 -7.38 5.05
C LEU A 82 15.09 -6.36 5.35
N TYR A 83 15.00 -5.72 6.50
CA TYR A 83 15.91 -4.66 6.92
C TYR A 83 16.49 -5.04 8.27
N LEU A 84 17.78 -5.32 8.34
CA LEU A 84 18.50 -5.50 9.59
C LEU A 84 19.27 -4.23 9.91
N MET A 85 19.20 -3.82 11.17
CA MET A 85 19.76 -2.59 11.68
C MET A 85 20.38 -2.91 13.04
N TRP A 86 21.65 -2.63 13.24
CA TRP A 86 22.32 -2.97 14.49
C TRP A 86 23.38 -1.95 14.88
N GLY A 87 23.62 -1.90 16.19
CA GLY A 87 24.66 -1.08 16.83
C GLY A 87 25.51 -1.96 17.75
N GLU A 88 25.94 -1.41 18.89
CA GLU A 88 26.83 -2.11 19.83
C GLU A 88 26.11 -3.23 20.61
N ASP A 89 24.89 -2.98 21.08
CA ASP A 89 24.17 -3.85 22.03
C ASP A 89 22.76 -4.25 21.57
N ARG A 90 22.36 -3.82 20.37
CA ARG A 90 21.01 -4.05 19.86
C ARG A 90 20.97 -4.37 18.38
N ILE A 91 20.02 -5.24 18.02
CA ILE A 91 19.68 -5.55 16.64
C ILE A 91 18.16 -5.49 16.45
N THR A 92 17.75 -4.91 15.33
CA THR A 92 16.36 -4.79 14.92
C THR A 92 16.20 -5.34 13.50
N CYS A 93 15.16 -6.15 13.32
CA CYS A 93 14.74 -6.70 12.05
C CYS A 93 13.35 -6.16 11.70
N TRP A 94 13.26 -5.47 10.58
CA TRP A 94 12.00 -5.15 9.92
C TRP A 94 11.81 -6.07 8.73
N LEU A 95 10.56 -6.46 8.48
CA LEU A 95 10.15 -7.15 7.27
C LEU A 95 8.73 -6.75 6.90
N GLY A 96 8.38 -6.85 5.64
CA GLY A 96 7.07 -6.44 5.18
C GLY A 96 6.87 -6.61 3.70
N SER A 97 5.73 -6.11 3.21
CA SER A 97 5.48 -6.02 1.77
C SER A 97 6.11 -4.78 1.12
N PHE A 98 6.53 -3.78 1.91
CA PHE A 98 7.03 -2.49 1.45
C PHE A 98 8.48 -2.55 0.96
N ASN A 99 8.76 -1.89 -0.16
CA ASN A 99 10.12 -1.60 -0.62
C ASN A 99 10.72 -0.41 0.14
N PHE A 100 12.03 -0.23 0.03
CA PHE A 100 12.74 0.95 0.53
C PHE A 100 12.51 2.18 -0.37
N THR A 101 11.26 2.54 -0.60
CA THR A 101 10.82 3.68 -1.41
C THR A 101 9.89 4.56 -0.59
N TYR A 102 9.80 5.86 -0.89
CA TYR A 102 8.82 6.75 -0.23
C TYR A 102 7.40 6.19 -0.32
N SER A 103 7.03 5.67 -1.48
CA SER A 103 5.72 5.05 -1.68
C SER A 103 5.52 3.82 -0.79
N GLY A 104 6.53 2.94 -0.67
CA GLY A 104 6.45 1.77 0.20
C GLY A 104 6.34 2.14 1.68
N ILE A 105 7.09 3.14 2.13
CA ILE A 105 7.16 3.52 3.54
C ILE A 105 5.93 4.37 3.95
N TYR A 106 5.52 5.33 3.12
CA TYR A 106 4.57 6.38 3.51
C TYR A 106 3.24 6.42 2.73
N GLU A 107 3.17 5.91 1.51
CA GLU A 107 1.99 6.13 0.65
C GLU A 107 1.13 4.88 0.47
N ASN A 108 1.75 3.70 0.40
CA ASN A 108 1.06 2.46 0.13
C ASN A 108 0.40 1.87 1.38
N VAL A 109 -0.58 1.00 1.16
CA VAL A 109 -1.11 0.14 2.21
C VAL A 109 -0.33 -1.17 2.19
N GLU A 110 0.42 -1.42 3.27
CA GLU A 110 1.43 -2.47 3.39
C GLU A 110 1.23 -3.22 4.71
N TRP A 111 1.89 -4.36 4.88
CA TRP A 111 2.12 -4.92 6.21
C TRP A 111 3.60 -4.79 6.58
N ALA A 112 3.84 -4.70 7.88
CA ALA A 112 5.17 -4.67 8.46
C ALA A 112 5.17 -5.50 9.75
N ALA A 113 6.33 -6.08 10.06
CA ALA A 113 6.63 -6.66 11.36
C ALA A 113 8.02 -6.20 11.80
N ARG A 114 8.13 -5.89 13.10
CA ARG A 114 9.34 -5.39 13.74
C ARG A 114 9.72 -6.32 14.89
N PHE A 115 10.94 -6.84 14.87
CA PHE A 115 11.52 -7.64 15.94
C PHE A 115 12.82 -7.00 16.40
N SER A 116 12.97 -6.77 17.69
CA SER A 116 14.12 -6.08 18.26
C SER A 116 14.57 -6.78 19.54
N ASP A 117 15.87 -6.95 19.71
CA ASP A 117 16.44 -7.63 20.87
C ASP A 117 17.91 -7.25 21.08
N THR A 118 18.51 -7.76 22.15
CA THR A 118 19.91 -7.52 22.46
C THR A 118 20.84 -8.24 21.49
N LEU A 119 22.00 -7.64 21.29
CA LEU A 119 23.11 -8.15 20.51
C LEU A 119 24.23 -8.58 21.47
N GLU A 120 24.68 -9.83 21.38
CA GLU A 120 25.69 -10.40 22.30
C GLU A 120 27.12 -10.09 21.84
N TYR A 121 27.33 -9.88 20.54
CA TYR A 121 28.59 -9.42 19.96
C TYR A 121 28.31 -8.70 18.64
N ASP A 122 29.18 -7.78 18.26
CA ASP A 122 29.06 -6.93 17.07
C ASP A 122 29.51 -7.68 15.79
N PRO A 123 28.58 -8.11 14.91
CA PRO A 123 28.93 -8.77 13.66
C PRO A 123 29.21 -7.75 12.55
N THR A 124 30.09 -8.13 11.64
CA THR A 124 30.25 -7.42 10.36
C THR A 124 29.07 -7.72 9.42
N PRO A 125 28.76 -6.82 8.47
CA PRO A 125 27.76 -7.10 7.45
C PRO A 125 28.06 -8.37 6.64
N GLU A 126 29.34 -8.63 6.36
CA GLU A 126 29.79 -9.83 5.68
C GLU A 126 29.52 -11.11 6.48
N GLU A 127 29.72 -11.13 7.80
CA GLU A 127 29.37 -12.29 8.64
C GLU A 127 27.87 -12.59 8.63
N LEU A 128 27.00 -11.57 8.62
CA LEU A 128 25.55 -11.75 8.49
C LEU A 128 25.17 -12.28 7.10
N LEU A 129 25.80 -11.75 6.06
CA LEU A 129 25.57 -12.16 4.67
C LEU A 129 26.07 -13.57 4.37
N ASP A 130 27.14 -14.00 5.02
CA ASP A 130 27.69 -15.34 4.84
C ASP A 130 27.02 -16.36 5.79
N GLY A 131 26.15 -15.90 6.70
CA GLY A 131 25.49 -16.75 7.69
C GLY A 131 26.44 -17.33 8.75
N ASP A 132 27.67 -16.81 8.84
CA ASP A 132 28.72 -17.27 9.78
C ASP A 132 28.60 -16.59 11.15
N VAL A 133 27.36 -16.34 11.58
CA VAL A 133 27.06 -15.86 12.92
C VAL A 133 26.62 -17.03 13.80
N GLY A 134 27.30 -17.21 14.92
CA GLY A 134 26.99 -18.30 15.84
C GLY A 134 25.59 -18.19 16.43
N ASP A 135 25.07 -19.32 16.90
CA ASP A 135 23.75 -19.48 17.54
C ASP A 135 23.40 -18.50 18.67
N GLY A 136 24.40 -17.81 19.21
CA GLY A 136 24.29 -16.88 20.34
C GLY A 136 24.41 -15.40 19.97
N LEU A 137 24.24 -15.00 18.71
CA LEU A 137 24.28 -13.57 18.33
C LEU A 137 23.19 -12.74 19.02
N THR A 138 21.97 -13.29 19.09
CA THR A 138 20.80 -12.64 19.69
C THR A 138 19.84 -13.70 20.24
N PRO A 139 19.15 -13.44 21.38
CA PRO A 139 18.14 -14.36 21.89
C PRO A 139 16.84 -14.36 21.06
N SER A 140 16.64 -13.38 20.17
CA SER A 140 15.48 -13.35 19.28
C SER A 140 15.57 -14.40 18.18
N TRP A 141 14.68 -15.39 18.22
CA TRP A 141 14.63 -16.42 17.18
C TRP A 141 14.16 -15.86 15.84
N GLN A 142 13.35 -14.79 15.81
CA GLN A 142 12.88 -14.17 14.57
C GLN A 142 14.03 -13.47 13.84
N VAL A 143 14.83 -12.69 14.57
CA VAL A 143 16.02 -12.03 14.02
C VAL A 143 17.03 -13.08 13.57
N ARG A 144 17.26 -14.12 14.37
CA ARG A 144 18.14 -15.24 13.99
C ARG A 144 17.65 -15.97 12.73
N GLN A 145 16.34 -16.20 12.61
CA GLN A 145 15.74 -16.84 11.43
C GLN A 145 15.90 -15.96 10.19
N ALA A 146 15.70 -14.65 10.31
CA ALA A 146 15.96 -13.71 9.22
C ALA A 146 17.42 -13.77 8.75
N ILE A 147 18.38 -13.81 9.68
CA ILE A 147 19.81 -13.88 9.36
C ILE A 147 20.18 -15.17 8.65
N GLU A 148 19.70 -16.34 9.11
CA GLU A 148 19.95 -17.61 8.39
C GLU A 148 19.36 -17.60 6.98
N LEU A 149 18.16 -17.04 6.82
CA LEU A 149 17.52 -16.94 5.50
C LEU A 149 18.29 -16.01 4.56
N ILE A 150 18.81 -14.89 5.08
CA ILE A 150 19.72 -14.01 4.37
C ILE A 150 20.97 -14.77 3.94
N GLY A 151 21.68 -15.38 4.90
CA GLY A 151 22.91 -16.13 4.66
C GLY A 151 22.72 -17.22 3.60
N SER A 152 21.71 -18.08 3.78
CA SER A 152 21.36 -19.13 2.82
C SER A 152 21.09 -18.60 1.42
N THR A 153 20.37 -17.47 1.30
CA THR A 153 20.03 -16.87 0.00
C THR A 153 21.28 -16.39 -0.72
N VAL A 154 22.27 -15.92 0.04
CA VAL A 154 23.52 -15.37 -0.45
C VAL A 154 24.53 -16.47 -0.79
N THR A 155 24.73 -17.45 0.09
CA THR A 155 25.81 -18.44 -0.02
C THR A 155 25.43 -19.69 -0.80
N GLY A 156 24.14 -20.03 -0.85
CA GLY A 156 23.74 -21.34 -1.35
C GLY A 156 23.80 -22.46 -0.28
N ASP A 157 23.85 -22.12 1.02
CA ASP A 157 23.78 -23.08 2.17
C ASP A 157 22.37 -23.38 2.70
N ASP A 158 22.14 -24.57 3.25
CA ASP A 158 20.80 -25.07 3.64
C ASP A 158 20.08 -24.19 4.68
N THR A 159 18.74 -24.19 4.65
CA THR A 159 17.86 -23.45 5.58
C THR A 159 17.40 -24.32 6.75
N GLY A 160 18.19 -25.33 7.13
CA GLY A 160 17.74 -26.43 7.97
C GLY A 160 17.22 -26.02 9.35
N TRP A 161 17.83 -25.01 10.00
CA TRP A 161 17.36 -24.55 11.31
C TRP A 161 16.14 -23.66 11.16
N ALA A 162 16.15 -22.72 10.22
CA ALA A 162 15.00 -21.87 9.90
C ALA A 162 13.75 -22.69 9.52
N ASP A 163 13.94 -23.75 8.74
CA ASP A 163 12.92 -24.73 8.38
C ASP A 163 12.33 -25.47 9.59
N SER A 164 13.20 -25.81 10.54
CA SER A 164 12.84 -26.58 11.73
C SER A 164 11.89 -25.82 12.65
N LEU A 165 11.93 -24.48 12.63
CA LEU A 165 11.03 -23.64 13.43
C LEU A 165 9.57 -23.85 13.02
N LEU A 166 9.29 -23.93 11.71
CA LEU A 166 7.93 -24.20 11.21
C LEU A 166 7.41 -25.58 11.66
N GLN A 167 8.27 -26.59 11.66
CA GLN A 167 7.91 -27.99 11.89
C GLN A 167 7.82 -28.37 13.36
N ASN A 168 8.75 -27.86 14.18
CA ASN A 168 9.02 -28.41 15.51
C ASN A 168 8.68 -27.45 16.65
N THR A 169 8.16 -26.27 16.35
CA THR A 169 7.84 -25.26 17.37
C THR A 169 6.38 -24.83 17.30
N LYS A 170 5.92 -24.22 18.40
CA LYS A 170 4.62 -23.54 18.48
C LYS A 170 4.81 -22.05 18.70
N TYR A 171 5.87 -21.47 18.15
CA TYR A 171 6.11 -20.04 18.30
C TYR A 171 4.96 -19.24 17.66
N PRO A 172 4.61 -18.09 18.27
CA PRO A 172 3.48 -17.27 17.80
C PRO A 172 3.71 -16.69 16.40
N TYR A 173 4.98 -16.50 16.02
CA TYR A 173 5.38 -15.97 14.72
C TYR A 173 6.51 -16.83 14.17
N VAL A 174 6.40 -17.22 12.91
CA VAL A 174 7.40 -18.01 12.21
C VAL A 174 7.60 -17.45 10.82
N LEU A 175 8.83 -17.11 10.45
CA LEU A 175 9.16 -16.74 9.09
C LEU A 175 9.08 -17.97 8.18
N VAL A 176 8.53 -17.76 7.01
CA VAL A 176 8.42 -18.75 5.95
C VAL A 176 8.96 -18.16 4.66
N HIS A 177 9.44 -19.00 3.74
CA HIS A 177 10.13 -18.53 2.54
C HIS A 177 9.92 -19.46 1.36
N SER A 178 10.17 -18.96 0.16
CA SER A 178 10.13 -19.74 -1.07
C SER A 178 11.46 -20.39 -1.45
N HIS A 179 12.57 -19.99 -0.84
CA HIS A 179 13.90 -20.57 -1.10
C HIS A 179 13.96 -22.06 -0.72
N ARG A 180 14.65 -22.87 -1.53
CA ARG A 180 14.89 -24.33 -1.33
C ARG A 180 13.66 -25.15 -0.96
N SER A 181 13.52 -25.43 0.34
CA SER A 181 12.48 -26.26 0.95
C SER A 181 11.08 -25.67 0.81
N ASN A 182 11.01 -24.38 0.46
CA ASN A 182 9.79 -23.63 0.20
C ASN A 182 8.79 -23.78 1.37
N THR A 183 9.22 -23.32 2.54
CA THR A 183 8.43 -23.34 3.76
C THR A 183 7.17 -22.50 3.67
N LEU A 184 7.12 -21.51 2.77
CA LEU A 184 5.92 -20.71 2.46
C LEU A 184 4.76 -21.61 2.01
N LYS A 185 5.00 -22.47 1.01
CA LYS A 185 4.01 -23.43 0.53
C LYS A 185 3.72 -24.53 1.53
N ARG A 186 4.77 -25.02 2.19
CA ARG A 186 4.67 -26.08 3.20
C ARG A 186 3.81 -25.65 4.39
N ALA A 187 3.90 -24.39 4.81
CA ALA A 187 3.08 -23.83 5.88
C ALA A 187 1.60 -23.93 5.53
N LEU A 188 1.16 -23.39 4.39
CA LEU A 188 -0.24 -23.48 3.96
C LEU A 188 -0.75 -24.92 3.90
N ARG A 189 0.05 -25.84 3.35
CA ARG A 189 -0.28 -27.27 3.32
C ARG A 189 -0.43 -27.88 4.71
N ASN A 190 0.50 -27.58 5.61
CA ASN A 190 0.51 -28.12 6.97
C ASN A 190 -0.71 -27.64 7.75
N GLU A 191 -1.04 -26.35 7.66
CA GLU A 191 -2.19 -25.77 8.36
C GLU A 191 -3.52 -26.33 7.82
N LEU A 192 -3.59 -26.71 6.53
CA LEU A 192 -4.77 -27.34 5.93
C LEU A 192 -4.83 -28.88 6.05
N ALA A 193 -3.83 -29.52 6.67
CA ALA A 193 -3.74 -30.99 6.70
C ALA A 193 -4.91 -31.67 7.45
N ASP A 194 -5.49 -30.96 8.41
CA ASP A 194 -6.63 -31.41 9.22
C ASP A 194 -7.95 -30.71 8.85
N ALA A 195 -7.98 -29.96 7.74
CA ALA A 195 -9.21 -29.35 7.26
C ALA A 195 -10.24 -30.41 6.86
N ALA A 196 -11.49 -30.17 7.21
CA ALA A 196 -12.65 -30.99 6.88
C ALA A 196 -13.71 -30.13 6.19
N GLY A 197 -14.08 -30.52 4.97
CA GLY A 197 -15.06 -29.79 4.16
C GLY A 197 -14.46 -28.57 3.45
N THR A 198 -15.29 -27.55 3.22
CA THR A 198 -14.92 -26.36 2.45
C THR A 198 -13.89 -25.50 3.18
N VAL A 199 -12.86 -25.06 2.45
CA VAL A 199 -11.83 -24.13 2.93
C VAL A 199 -12.08 -22.76 2.33
N SER A 200 -12.29 -21.76 3.17
CA SER A 200 -12.42 -20.38 2.73
C SER A 200 -11.07 -19.67 2.76
N ILE A 201 -10.70 -19.11 1.61
CA ILE A 201 -9.41 -18.45 1.38
C ILE A 201 -9.67 -17.04 0.87
N THR A 202 -9.13 -16.05 1.56
CA THR A 202 -9.06 -14.68 1.06
C THR A 202 -7.61 -14.31 0.79
N TYR A 203 -7.29 -13.90 -0.44
CA TYR A 203 -5.97 -13.42 -0.81
C TYR A 203 -6.04 -11.96 -1.26
N TYR A 204 -5.45 -11.07 -0.46
CA TYR A 204 -5.14 -9.70 -0.85
C TYR A 204 -3.83 -9.68 -1.60
N ALA A 205 -3.82 -9.47 -2.91
CA ALA A 205 -2.60 -9.43 -3.71
C ALA A 205 -2.70 -8.34 -4.78
N PRO A 206 -1.71 -7.44 -4.90
CA PRO A 206 -1.75 -6.35 -5.88
C PRO A 206 -1.72 -6.86 -7.32
N PHE A 207 -1.04 -7.99 -7.56
CA PHE A 207 -0.95 -8.59 -8.88
C PHE A 207 -1.39 -10.05 -8.85
N VAL A 208 -2.21 -10.41 -9.83
CA VAL A 208 -2.88 -11.70 -9.92
C VAL A 208 -2.86 -12.15 -11.37
N ASN A 209 -2.46 -13.39 -11.65
CA ASN A 209 -2.67 -13.97 -12.97
C ASN A 209 -3.23 -15.38 -12.88
N ALA A 210 -3.86 -15.83 -13.98
CA ALA A 210 -4.59 -17.11 -14.00
C ALA A 210 -3.69 -18.27 -13.59
N ARG A 211 -2.46 -18.33 -14.11
CA ARG A 211 -1.53 -19.40 -13.75
C ARG A 211 -1.09 -19.34 -12.28
N GLY A 212 -1.01 -18.15 -11.69
CA GLY A 212 -0.75 -17.95 -10.27
C GLY A 212 -1.86 -18.53 -9.39
N VAL A 213 -3.11 -18.26 -9.72
CA VAL A 213 -4.29 -18.83 -9.04
C VAL A 213 -4.26 -20.36 -9.09
N GLU A 214 -4.00 -20.93 -10.26
CA GLU A 214 -3.91 -22.39 -10.42
C GLU A 214 -2.79 -23.02 -9.58
N LEU A 215 -1.58 -22.46 -9.66
CA LEU A 215 -0.42 -22.96 -8.91
C LEU A 215 -0.58 -22.79 -7.40
N PHE A 216 -1.24 -21.72 -6.97
CA PHE A 216 -1.60 -21.52 -5.58
C PHE A 216 -2.58 -22.61 -5.13
N ALA A 217 -3.65 -22.86 -5.88
CA ALA A 217 -4.61 -23.92 -5.57
C ALA A 217 -3.95 -25.32 -5.55
N GLU A 218 -3.07 -25.63 -6.52
CA GLU A 218 -2.26 -26.86 -6.56
C GLU A 218 -1.32 -27.00 -5.34
N THR A 219 -0.97 -25.88 -4.69
CA THR A 219 -0.09 -25.87 -3.51
C THR A 219 -0.83 -26.28 -2.24
N LEU A 220 -2.13 -25.97 -2.17
CA LEU A 220 -3.01 -26.34 -1.06
C LEU A 220 -3.00 -27.88 -0.90
N ALA A 221 -3.34 -28.36 0.29
CA ALA A 221 -3.10 -29.76 0.63
C ALA A 221 -3.65 -30.74 -0.43
N PRO A 222 -2.96 -31.87 -0.72
CA PRO A 222 -3.33 -32.75 -1.84
C PRO A 222 -4.78 -33.26 -1.81
N ASP A 223 -5.38 -33.26 -0.63
CA ASP A 223 -6.75 -33.73 -0.38
C ASP A 223 -7.80 -32.61 -0.49
N VAL A 224 -7.39 -31.35 -0.62
CA VAL A 224 -8.30 -30.21 -0.84
C VAL A 224 -8.49 -30.03 -2.34
N ARG A 225 -9.67 -30.38 -2.84
CA ARG A 225 -9.99 -30.21 -4.27
C ARG A 225 -10.42 -28.76 -4.54
N PRO A 226 -10.26 -28.24 -5.76
CA PRO A 226 -10.76 -26.92 -6.14
C PRO A 226 -12.24 -26.71 -5.78
N GLU A 227 -13.08 -27.72 -5.99
CA GLU A 227 -14.52 -27.72 -5.65
C GLU A 227 -14.83 -27.72 -4.15
N ASP A 228 -13.81 -27.80 -3.28
CA ASP A 228 -13.94 -27.68 -1.82
C ASP A 228 -13.30 -26.36 -1.33
N ILE A 229 -13.06 -25.38 -2.22
CA ILE A 229 -12.42 -24.10 -1.88
C ILE A 229 -13.36 -22.94 -2.24
N ASP A 230 -13.58 -22.05 -1.27
CA ASP A 230 -14.14 -20.71 -1.48
C ASP A 230 -12.98 -19.72 -1.60
N LEU A 231 -12.66 -19.25 -2.81
CA LEU A 231 -11.53 -18.36 -3.04
C LEU A 231 -11.99 -16.93 -3.37
N THR A 232 -11.70 -16.00 -2.46
CA THR A 232 -11.82 -14.56 -2.71
C THR A 232 -10.45 -13.95 -2.97
N VAL A 233 -10.30 -13.28 -4.11
CA VAL A 233 -9.10 -12.52 -4.46
C VAL A 233 -9.44 -11.03 -4.48
N ARG A 234 -8.67 -10.25 -3.72
CA ARG A 234 -8.78 -8.79 -3.62
C ARG A 234 -7.51 -8.15 -4.15
N THR A 235 -7.63 -7.35 -5.20
CA THR A 235 -6.48 -6.78 -5.93
C THR A 235 -6.49 -5.26 -5.97
N CYS A 236 -5.45 -4.67 -6.54
CA CYS A 236 -5.34 -3.23 -6.73
C CYS A 236 -6.44 -2.65 -7.63
N ARG A 237 -6.48 -1.32 -7.76
CA ARG A 237 -7.39 -0.62 -8.68
C ARG A 237 -7.12 -1.08 -10.12
N LEU A 238 -8.17 -1.16 -10.94
CA LEU A 238 -8.06 -1.59 -12.35
C LEU A 238 -7.01 -0.79 -13.14
N SER A 239 -6.86 0.49 -12.85
CA SER A 239 -5.88 1.36 -13.51
C SER A 239 -4.42 1.06 -13.22
N LYS A 240 -4.14 0.16 -12.28
CA LYS A 240 -2.80 -0.34 -11.98
C LYS A 240 -2.54 -1.71 -12.60
N ILE A 241 -3.55 -2.34 -13.19
CA ILE A 241 -3.40 -3.56 -14.00
C ILE A 241 -2.95 -3.14 -15.39
N SER A 242 -1.97 -3.85 -15.91
CA SER A 242 -1.31 -3.48 -17.16
C SER A 242 -1.35 -4.56 -18.23
N ASN A 243 -1.67 -5.81 -17.88
CA ASN A 243 -1.77 -6.95 -18.80
C ASN A 243 -2.26 -8.22 -18.07
N GLN A 244 -2.28 -9.35 -18.80
CA GLN A 244 -2.62 -10.69 -18.29
C GLN A 244 -1.61 -11.27 -17.29
N ASP A 245 -0.40 -10.75 -17.21
CA ASP A 245 0.58 -11.18 -16.20
C ASP A 245 0.32 -10.53 -14.84
N THR A 246 -0.44 -9.42 -14.81
CA THR A 246 -0.75 -8.63 -13.60
C THR A 246 -2.23 -8.59 -13.23
N GLY A 247 -3.15 -9.05 -14.10
CA GLY A 247 -4.59 -9.15 -13.82
C GLY A 247 -5.30 -10.37 -14.43
N LEU A 248 -6.57 -10.55 -14.06
CA LEU A 248 -7.48 -11.56 -14.62
C LEU A 248 -8.46 -10.93 -15.62
N SER A 249 -8.64 -11.57 -16.78
CA SER A 249 -9.71 -11.22 -17.73
C SER A 249 -11.06 -11.76 -17.27
N SER A 250 -12.15 -11.28 -17.86
CA SER A 250 -13.51 -11.79 -17.61
C SER A 250 -13.60 -13.31 -17.84
N GLY A 251 -12.95 -13.80 -18.91
CA GLY A 251 -12.90 -15.23 -19.24
C GLY A 251 -12.15 -16.06 -18.20
N HIS A 252 -11.07 -15.53 -17.59
CA HIS A 252 -10.39 -16.21 -16.49
C HIS A 252 -11.27 -16.28 -15.24
N VAL A 253 -11.97 -15.19 -14.91
CA VAL A 253 -12.88 -15.16 -13.76
C VAL A 253 -14.00 -16.19 -13.93
N ALA A 254 -14.62 -16.26 -15.11
CA ALA A 254 -15.67 -17.23 -15.41
C ALA A 254 -15.20 -18.70 -15.40
N ASP A 255 -13.94 -18.98 -15.77
CA ASP A 255 -13.34 -20.32 -15.62
C ASP A 255 -13.20 -20.68 -14.15
N PHE A 256 -12.72 -19.75 -13.32
CA PHE A 256 -12.56 -20.00 -11.88
C PHE A 256 -13.90 -20.13 -11.15
N GLU A 257 -14.92 -19.34 -11.50
CA GLU A 257 -16.30 -19.49 -10.99
C GLU A 257 -16.90 -20.87 -11.30
N GLN A 258 -16.41 -21.59 -12.33
CA GLN A 258 -16.85 -22.96 -12.65
C GLN A 258 -16.04 -24.05 -11.94
N ARG A 259 -14.86 -23.71 -11.42
CA ARG A 259 -13.87 -24.67 -10.90
C ARG A 259 -13.84 -24.73 -9.37
N PHE A 260 -14.07 -23.59 -8.71
CA PHE A 260 -14.12 -23.47 -7.26
C PHE A 260 -15.55 -23.63 -6.73
N ASP A 261 -15.74 -23.88 -5.42
CA ASP A 261 -17.07 -23.89 -4.81
C ASP A 261 -17.69 -22.49 -4.87
N ASP A 262 -16.89 -21.49 -4.47
CA ASP A 262 -17.13 -20.08 -4.73
C ASP A 262 -15.83 -19.40 -5.21
N PHE A 263 -15.95 -18.48 -6.17
CA PHE A 263 -14.84 -17.64 -6.61
C PHE A 263 -15.28 -16.19 -6.72
N ALA A 264 -14.60 -15.31 -6.00
CA ALA A 264 -14.86 -13.88 -6.03
C ALA A 264 -13.59 -13.11 -6.39
N TYR A 265 -13.62 -12.39 -7.52
CA TYR A 265 -12.58 -11.44 -7.88
C TYR A 265 -13.06 -10.02 -7.61
N GLN A 266 -12.35 -9.29 -6.76
CA GLN A 266 -12.69 -7.94 -6.35
C GLN A 266 -11.48 -7.02 -6.52
N VAL A 267 -11.72 -5.81 -6.99
CA VAL A 267 -10.70 -4.77 -7.20
C VAL A 267 -10.90 -3.69 -6.15
N ARG A 268 -9.82 -3.03 -5.74
CA ARG A 268 -9.94 -1.83 -4.89
C ARG A 268 -10.83 -0.82 -5.63
N ALA A 269 -11.85 -0.33 -4.93
CA ALA A 269 -12.82 0.57 -5.50
C ALA A 269 -12.17 1.89 -5.95
N PRO A 270 -12.73 2.55 -6.96
CA PRO A 270 -12.31 3.88 -7.40
C PRO A 270 -12.58 4.95 -6.32
N GLY A 271 -11.80 6.03 -6.35
CA GLY A 271 -11.97 7.20 -5.48
C GLY A 271 -11.94 6.87 -3.98
N ASP A 272 -12.59 7.73 -3.19
CA ASP A 272 -12.61 7.65 -1.72
C ASP A 272 -13.23 6.35 -1.19
N GLN A 273 -14.10 5.70 -1.95
CA GLN A 273 -14.66 4.40 -1.56
C GLN A 273 -13.55 3.35 -1.38
N GLY A 274 -12.54 3.36 -2.24
CA GLY A 274 -11.39 2.47 -2.13
C GLY A 274 -10.50 2.79 -0.94
N ASP A 275 -10.67 3.96 -0.33
CA ASP A 275 -9.77 4.55 0.66
C ASP A 275 -10.46 4.74 2.01
N GLN A 276 -11.71 4.28 2.16
CA GLN A 276 -12.45 4.38 3.41
C GLN A 276 -12.88 3.00 3.93
N LEU A 277 -12.55 2.73 5.20
CA LEU A 277 -13.05 1.57 5.93
C LEU A 277 -14.53 1.76 6.31
N ARG A 278 -15.21 0.67 6.69
CA ARG A 278 -16.62 0.67 7.14
C ARG A 278 -16.97 1.72 8.20
N GLY A 279 -16.00 2.08 9.05
CA GLY A 279 -16.15 3.07 10.12
C GLY A 279 -15.85 4.52 9.72
N GLY A 280 -15.60 4.81 8.44
CA GLY A 280 -15.20 6.13 7.95
C GLY A 280 -13.73 6.47 8.16
N ARG A 281 -12.94 5.54 8.71
CA ARG A 281 -11.48 5.69 8.82
C ARG A 281 -10.83 5.61 7.45
N GLU A 282 -9.87 6.49 7.19
CA GLU A 282 -9.13 6.52 5.94
C GLU A 282 -8.02 5.45 5.92
N LEU A 283 -7.90 4.77 4.79
CA LEU A 283 -6.72 4.03 4.37
C LEU A 283 -5.95 4.91 3.40
N ARG A 284 -4.63 4.78 3.39
CA ARG A 284 -3.81 5.51 2.42
C ARG A 284 -4.27 5.25 0.98
N SER A 285 -4.38 6.32 0.19
CA SER A 285 -4.85 6.28 -1.21
C SER A 285 -3.85 5.66 -2.19
N GLY A 286 -2.62 5.40 -1.74
CA GLY A 286 -1.57 4.76 -2.53
C GLY A 286 -1.87 3.30 -2.88
N PHE A 287 -0.84 2.54 -3.27
CA PHE A 287 -1.03 1.19 -3.79
C PHE A 287 -1.42 0.21 -2.67
N ALA A 288 -2.43 -0.63 -2.90
CA ALA A 288 -2.78 -1.71 -1.97
C ALA A 288 -1.86 -2.92 -2.18
N HIS A 289 -0.78 -2.99 -1.42
CA HIS A 289 0.36 -3.88 -1.67
C HIS A 289 0.53 -4.98 -0.59
N GLN A 290 -0.53 -5.21 0.17
CA GLN A 290 -0.59 -5.97 1.43
C GLN A 290 -0.23 -7.46 1.33
N LYS A 291 -0.51 -8.19 0.24
CA LYS A 291 -0.07 -9.60 0.08
C LYS A 291 -0.35 -10.48 1.30
N ILE A 292 -1.62 -10.59 1.67
CA ILE A 292 -2.08 -11.32 2.87
C ILE A 292 -3.00 -12.48 2.46
N VAL A 293 -2.73 -13.66 2.99
CA VAL A 293 -3.58 -14.86 2.84
C VAL A 293 -4.28 -15.12 4.18
N GLY A 294 -5.60 -15.00 4.18
CA GLY A 294 -6.46 -15.44 5.28
C GLY A 294 -7.09 -16.79 4.94
N LEU A 295 -6.97 -17.76 5.84
CA LEU A 295 -7.59 -19.08 5.75
C LEU A 295 -8.62 -19.24 6.87
N ARG A 296 -9.78 -19.80 6.53
CA ARG A 296 -10.82 -20.21 7.48
C ARG A 296 -11.36 -21.57 7.09
N PHE A 297 -11.40 -22.51 8.02
CA PHE A 297 -11.93 -23.86 7.79
C PHE A 297 -12.40 -24.50 9.10
N VAL A 298 -13.10 -25.62 9.01
CA VAL A 298 -13.42 -26.46 10.16
C VAL A 298 -12.46 -27.64 10.18
N ASP A 299 -11.86 -27.94 11.32
CA ASP A 299 -10.97 -29.10 11.46
C ASP A 299 -11.75 -30.41 11.70
N ARG A 300 -11.02 -31.53 11.77
CA ARG A 300 -11.58 -32.86 12.08
C ARG A 300 -12.21 -32.99 13.47
N GLU A 301 -11.93 -32.06 14.38
CA GLU A 301 -12.53 -31.96 15.72
C GLU A 301 -13.74 -31.01 15.75
N GLU A 302 -14.24 -30.62 14.57
CA GLU A 302 -15.36 -29.69 14.37
C GLU A 302 -15.09 -28.29 14.96
N GLN A 303 -13.83 -27.89 15.10
CA GLN A 303 -13.45 -26.55 15.55
C GLN A 303 -13.18 -25.63 14.35
N GLU A 304 -13.66 -24.40 14.44
CA GLU A 304 -13.31 -23.37 13.46
C GLU A 304 -11.86 -22.94 13.65
N GLN A 305 -11.08 -23.05 12.58
CA GLN A 305 -9.69 -22.61 12.51
C GLN A 305 -9.60 -21.36 11.65
N ARG A 306 -8.77 -20.43 12.09
CA ARG A 306 -8.40 -19.22 11.35
C ARG A 306 -6.89 -19.13 11.32
N ILE A 307 -6.31 -18.91 10.14
CA ILE A 307 -4.86 -18.78 9.96
C ILE A 307 -4.59 -17.60 9.06
N SER A 308 -3.54 -16.84 9.36
CA SER A 308 -3.10 -15.72 8.54
C SER A 308 -1.64 -15.88 8.15
N LEU A 309 -1.35 -15.64 6.89
CA LEU A 309 0.00 -15.58 6.34
C LEU A 309 0.19 -14.22 5.67
N LEU A 310 1.11 -13.44 6.21
CA LEU A 310 1.62 -12.21 5.61
C LEU A 310 2.78 -12.58 4.67
N THR A 311 2.85 -12.08 3.45
CA THR A 311 3.91 -12.50 2.51
C THR A 311 4.35 -11.38 1.57
N THR A 312 5.51 -11.55 0.93
CA THR A 312 5.96 -10.73 -0.20
C THR A 312 5.50 -11.28 -1.55
N ALA A 313 4.96 -12.52 -1.55
CA ALA A 313 4.47 -13.19 -2.74
C ALA A 313 3.18 -12.56 -3.29
N ASN A 314 3.17 -12.26 -4.60
CA ASN A 314 1.95 -11.97 -5.35
C ASN A 314 1.21 -13.26 -5.73
N LEU A 315 -0.04 -13.18 -6.18
CA LEU A 315 -0.77 -14.34 -6.72
C LEU A 315 -0.45 -14.55 -8.21
N THR A 316 0.83 -14.68 -8.51
CA THR A 316 1.35 -14.84 -9.87
C THR A 316 2.15 -16.14 -10.01
N LYS A 317 2.30 -16.60 -11.25
CA LYS A 317 3.10 -17.79 -11.57
C LYS A 317 4.48 -17.80 -10.89
N ASN A 318 5.19 -16.66 -10.88
CA ASN A 318 6.57 -16.58 -10.41
C ASN A 318 6.71 -16.91 -8.91
N ALA A 319 5.72 -16.55 -8.10
CA ALA A 319 5.72 -16.82 -6.66
C ALA A 319 5.32 -18.26 -6.34
N TRP A 320 4.38 -18.83 -7.10
CA TRP A 320 3.73 -20.10 -6.76
C TRP A 320 4.19 -21.31 -7.59
N GLN A 321 5.08 -21.15 -8.58
CA GLN A 321 5.71 -22.28 -9.27
C GLN A 321 6.71 -23.04 -8.39
N HIS A 322 7.00 -24.31 -8.70
CA HIS A 322 7.79 -25.21 -7.84
C HIS A 322 9.15 -24.62 -7.43
N ASN A 323 9.89 -24.09 -8.41
CA ASN A 323 11.11 -23.32 -8.18
C ASN A 323 10.78 -21.84 -8.40
N SER A 324 10.50 -21.09 -7.32
CA SER A 324 10.18 -19.66 -7.46
C SER A 324 11.32 -18.95 -8.18
N GLY A 325 10.97 -18.02 -9.07
CA GLY A 325 11.98 -17.22 -9.77
C GLY A 325 12.72 -16.25 -8.85
N ASN A 326 12.10 -15.90 -7.73
CA ASN A 326 12.60 -14.94 -6.75
C ASN A 326 12.57 -15.54 -5.34
N PHE A 327 13.45 -15.04 -4.48
CA PHE A 327 13.34 -15.22 -3.04
C PHE A 327 12.17 -14.38 -2.49
N GLU A 328 11.14 -15.04 -1.99
CA GLU A 328 9.98 -14.47 -1.27
C GLU A 328 10.04 -14.89 0.20
N ILE A 329 9.58 -14.00 1.08
CA ILE A 329 9.46 -14.24 2.53
C ILE A 329 8.03 -13.97 3.00
N GLY A 330 7.64 -14.57 4.11
CA GLY A 330 6.38 -14.29 4.79
C GLY A 330 6.47 -14.57 6.28
N LEU A 331 5.41 -14.20 6.98
CA LEU A 331 5.21 -14.39 8.41
C LEU A 331 3.92 -15.17 8.63
N LEU A 332 4.03 -16.40 9.13
CA LEU A 332 2.90 -17.18 9.58
C LEU A 332 2.50 -16.72 10.99
N LEU A 333 1.26 -16.25 11.13
CA LEU A 333 0.69 -15.83 12.41
C LEU A 333 -0.01 -17.01 13.09
N ARG A 334 0.60 -17.53 14.15
CA ARG A 334 0.05 -18.59 15.02
C ARG A 334 -0.48 -18.05 16.34
N ASP A 335 -0.17 -16.81 16.69
CA ASP A 335 -0.79 -16.15 17.84
C ASP A 335 -2.29 -15.98 17.61
N HIS A 336 -3.10 -16.62 18.46
CA HIS A 336 -4.55 -16.60 18.30
C HIS A 336 -5.15 -15.20 18.38
N THR A 337 -4.63 -14.33 19.25
CA THR A 337 -5.19 -12.99 19.46
C THR A 337 -4.95 -12.10 18.24
N GLN A 338 -3.70 -12.03 17.78
CA GLN A 338 -3.36 -11.22 16.61
C GLN A 338 -4.02 -11.74 15.34
N ASN A 339 -4.10 -13.07 15.19
CA ASN A 339 -4.72 -13.69 14.04
C ASN A 339 -6.23 -13.43 14.01
N GLU A 340 -6.93 -13.49 15.15
CA GLU A 340 -8.34 -13.08 15.24
C GLU A 340 -8.54 -11.60 14.90
N GLN A 341 -7.69 -10.71 15.42
CA GLN A 341 -7.76 -9.27 15.11
C GLN A 341 -7.54 -9.00 13.61
N LEU A 342 -6.56 -9.67 12.99
CA LEU A 342 -6.32 -9.55 11.56
C LEU A 342 -7.50 -10.12 10.74
N HIS A 343 -8.03 -11.29 11.11
CA HIS A 343 -9.22 -11.85 10.43
C HIS A 343 -10.45 -10.95 10.55
N ASP A 344 -10.67 -10.31 11.69
CA ASP A 344 -11.74 -9.32 11.82
C ASP A 344 -11.49 -8.13 10.89
N PHE A 345 -10.28 -7.58 10.86
CA PHE A 345 -9.95 -6.49 9.94
C PHE A 345 -10.16 -6.88 8.46
N LEU A 346 -9.61 -8.03 8.03
CA LEU A 346 -9.73 -8.53 6.66
C LEU A 346 -11.17 -8.96 6.30
N GLY A 347 -11.95 -9.45 7.26
CA GLY A 347 -13.30 -9.96 7.03
C GLY A 347 -14.41 -8.92 7.17
N SER A 348 -14.22 -7.90 8.03
CA SER A 348 -15.29 -6.98 8.43
C SER A 348 -15.05 -5.52 8.05
N GLN A 349 -13.80 -5.08 7.92
CA GLN A 349 -13.43 -3.69 7.64
C GLN A 349 -12.95 -3.51 6.20
N LEU A 350 -11.87 -4.19 5.84
CA LEU A 350 -11.18 -4.01 4.58
C LEU A 350 -12.04 -4.34 3.33
N PRO A 351 -13.01 -5.29 3.33
CA PRO A 351 -13.82 -5.58 2.16
C PRO A 351 -14.66 -4.40 1.66
N TYR A 352 -14.92 -3.39 2.50
CA TYR A 352 -15.65 -2.18 2.10
C TYR A 352 -14.93 -1.37 1.03
N CYS A 353 -13.60 -1.50 0.98
CA CYS A 353 -12.75 -0.80 0.03
C CYS A 353 -12.68 -1.50 -1.34
N TYR A 354 -13.40 -2.61 -1.54
CA TYR A 354 -13.30 -3.43 -2.73
C TYR A 354 -14.68 -3.64 -3.36
N GLU A 355 -14.72 -3.68 -4.69
CA GLU A 355 -15.93 -3.94 -5.46
C GLU A 355 -15.71 -5.01 -6.52
N ARG A 356 -16.81 -5.58 -7.00
CA ARG A 356 -16.77 -6.49 -8.15
C ARG A 356 -16.66 -5.63 -9.42
N PRO A 357 -15.59 -5.75 -10.20
CA PRO A 357 -15.45 -5.02 -11.45
C PRO A 357 -16.43 -5.53 -12.50
N ARG A 358 -16.82 -4.69 -13.46
CA ARG A 358 -17.66 -5.13 -14.59
C ARG A 358 -16.80 -5.91 -15.59
N GLU A 359 -17.42 -6.87 -16.29
CA GLU A 359 -16.71 -7.73 -17.26
C GLU A 359 -15.94 -6.92 -18.32
N GLY A 360 -16.55 -5.87 -18.87
CA GLY A 360 -15.89 -5.01 -19.88
C GLY A 360 -14.71 -4.21 -19.33
N GLU A 361 -14.76 -3.81 -18.05
CA GLU A 361 -13.69 -3.04 -17.40
C GLU A 361 -12.46 -3.93 -17.12
N LEU A 362 -12.68 -5.22 -16.80
CA LEU A 362 -11.62 -6.21 -16.64
C LEU A 362 -10.87 -6.44 -17.95
N ASP A 363 -11.60 -6.67 -19.04
CA ASP A 363 -10.99 -6.97 -20.33
C ASP A 363 -10.27 -5.73 -20.91
N GLU A 364 -10.79 -4.51 -20.69
CA GLU A 364 -10.08 -3.27 -21.03
C GLU A 364 -8.74 -3.18 -20.27
N ALA A 365 -8.76 -3.34 -18.95
CA ALA A 365 -7.56 -3.23 -18.10
C ALA A 365 -6.49 -4.29 -18.42
N VAL A 366 -6.89 -5.46 -18.92
CA VAL A 366 -5.99 -6.57 -19.23
C VAL A 366 -5.52 -6.56 -20.69
N SER A 367 -6.30 -5.96 -21.60
CA SER A 367 -5.98 -5.83 -23.02
C SER A 367 -5.23 -4.56 -23.38
N SER A 368 -5.18 -3.57 -22.48
CA SER A 368 -4.22 -2.47 -22.59
C SER A 368 -2.82 -3.08 -22.72
N SER A 369 -2.22 -3.02 -23.91
CA SER A 369 -0.90 -3.60 -24.15
C SER A 369 0.14 -2.90 -23.27
N SER A 370 1.33 -3.48 -23.08
CA SER A 370 2.48 -2.76 -22.51
C SER A 370 2.94 -1.56 -23.36
N GLU A 371 2.31 -1.34 -24.53
CA GLU A 371 2.37 -0.12 -25.34
C GLU A 371 1.12 0.75 -25.15
N SER A 372 0.34 0.57 -24.09
CA SER A 372 -0.78 1.44 -23.77
C SER A 372 -0.22 2.80 -23.41
N VAL A 373 -0.73 3.82 -24.07
CA VAL A 373 -0.54 5.21 -23.64
C VAL A 373 -0.95 5.31 -22.18
N SER A 374 0.01 5.56 -21.29
CA SER A 374 -0.28 5.72 -19.86
C SER A 374 -1.01 7.04 -19.67
N PHE A 375 -2.33 6.98 -19.54
CA PHE A 375 -3.06 8.11 -19.00
C PHE A 375 -2.71 8.26 -17.52
N LYS A 376 -2.39 9.47 -17.09
CA LYS A 376 -2.37 9.77 -15.65
C LYS A 376 -3.82 9.94 -15.22
N GLU A 377 -4.30 9.03 -14.38
CA GLU A 377 -5.58 9.22 -13.71
C GLU A 377 -5.48 10.36 -12.71
N VAL A 378 -6.47 11.25 -12.73
CA VAL A 378 -6.60 12.37 -11.82
C VAL A 378 -7.99 12.32 -11.21
N TRP A 379 -8.06 12.16 -9.89
CA TRP A 379 -9.30 12.14 -9.13
C TRP A 379 -9.68 13.56 -8.74
N LEU A 380 -10.99 13.85 -8.70
CA LEU A 380 -11.45 15.19 -8.32
C LEU A 380 -11.15 15.45 -6.85
N GLU A 381 -11.27 14.40 -6.04
CA GLU A 381 -10.95 14.29 -4.62
C GLU A 381 -9.50 14.72 -4.36
N ASP A 382 -8.55 14.17 -5.13
CA ASP A 382 -7.12 14.52 -5.04
C ASP A 382 -6.90 16.01 -5.36
N LEU A 383 -7.49 16.51 -6.45
CA LEU A 383 -7.37 17.93 -6.83
C LEU A 383 -7.96 18.87 -5.76
N VAL A 384 -9.10 18.50 -5.20
CA VAL A 384 -9.76 19.26 -4.14
C VAL A 384 -8.89 19.25 -2.87
N ARG A 385 -8.33 18.10 -2.50
CA ARG A 385 -7.48 17.96 -1.32
C ARG A 385 -6.18 18.76 -1.45
N ASP A 386 -5.55 18.70 -2.62
CA ASP A 386 -4.29 19.39 -2.91
C ASP A 386 -4.44 20.91 -2.96
N TRP A 387 -5.64 21.41 -3.31
CA TRP A 387 -5.87 22.83 -3.57
C TRP A 387 -6.84 23.51 -2.61
N LEU A 388 -7.28 22.78 -1.58
CA LEU A 388 -7.95 23.35 -0.44
C LEU A 388 -6.91 23.95 0.51
N GLU A 389 -6.92 25.27 0.62
CA GLU A 389 -6.12 26.02 1.57
C GLU A 389 -6.99 26.44 2.76
N LEU A 390 -6.52 26.11 3.95
CA LEU A 390 -6.99 26.70 5.19
C LEU A 390 -6.20 28.00 5.45
N ARG A 391 -6.92 29.10 5.69
CA ARG A 391 -6.37 30.39 6.12
C ARG A 391 -6.86 30.76 7.51
N GLU A 392 -6.41 31.90 8.03
CA GLU A 392 -6.75 32.36 9.39
C GLU A 392 -8.26 32.48 9.63
N ASP A 393 -9.02 32.94 8.64
CA ASP A 393 -10.45 33.21 8.74
C ASP A 393 -11.27 32.62 7.57
N ALA A 394 -10.67 31.79 6.72
CA ALA A 394 -11.30 31.31 5.51
C ALA A 394 -10.83 29.93 5.04
N LEU A 395 -11.70 29.28 4.29
CA LEU A 395 -11.36 28.17 3.41
C LEU A 395 -11.34 28.67 1.97
N GLU A 396 -10.25 28.42 1.27
CA GLU A 396 -10.08 28.76 -0.14
C GLU A 396 -9.83 27.47 -0.93
N LEU A 397 -10.66 27.22 -1.94
CA LEU A 397 -10.45 26.14 -2.90
C LEU A 397 -10.03 26.78 -4.23
N ALA A 398 -8.75 26.68 -4.58
CA ALA A 398 -8.27 27.18 -5.87
C ALA A 398 -8.89 26.35 -6.99
N TRP A 399 -9.45 26.99 -8.02
CA TRP A 399 -10.11 26.27 -9.12
C TRP A 399 -9.92 26.99 -10.46
N SER A 400 -9.28 26.32 -11.41
CA SER A 400 -9.07 26.88 -12.75
C SER A 400 -10.25 26.60 -13.68
N ALA A 401 -10.39 27.44 -14.71
CA ALA A 401 -11.41 27.25 -15.75
C ALA A 401 -11.17 25.99 -16.62
N SER A 402 -9.98 25.38 -16.55
CA SER A 402 -9.67 24.15 -17.27
C SER A 402 -10.25 22.88 -16.62
N LEU A 403 -10.82 22.99 -15.43
CA LEU A 403 -11.32 21.87 -14.65
C LEU A 403 -12.84 21.74 -14.72
N PRO A 404 -13.42 20.65 -14.18
CA PRO A 404 -14.85 20.48 -14.16
C PRO A 404 -15.56 21.67 -13.52
N THR A 405 -16.74 22.00 -14.07
CA THR A 405 -17.60 22.97 -13.41
C THR A 405 -18.16 22.33 -12.14
N LEU A 406 -17.82 22.90 -10.99
CA LEU A 406 -18.40 22.50 -9.71
C LEU A 406 -19.77 23.15 -9.53
N GLY A 407 -20.72 22.40 -8.97
CA GLY A 407 -22.04 22.88 -8.53
C GLY A 407 -21.95 23.59 -7.17
N ALA A 408 -22.83 23.24 -6.22
CA ALA A 408 -22.67 23.67 -4.84
C ALA A 408 -21.45 23.00 -4.19
N VAL A 409 -20.68 23.79 -3.44
CA VAL A 409 -19.56 23.29 -2.63
C VAL A 409 -19.81 23.70 -1.19
N THR A 410 -19.94 22.73 -0.31
CA THR A 410 -20.25 22.91 1.10
C THR A 410 -19.15 22.25 1.91
N ALA A 411 -18.55 22.96 2.86
CA ALA A 411 -17.55 22.41 3.76
C ALA A 411 -18.14 22.32 5.17
N THR A 412 -18.01 21.16 5.81
CA THR A 412 -18.25 20.96 7.24
C THR A 412 -16.90 20.87 7.95
N VAL A 413 -16.58 21.88 8.74
CA VAL A 413 -15.36 21.98 9.55
C VAL A 413 -15.63 21.35 10.91
N TYR A 414 -14.86 20.32 11.27
CA TYR A 414 -14.99 19.66 12.55
C TYR A 414 -13.93 20.19 13.51
N TYR A 415 -14.38 20.86 14.57
CA TYR A 415 -13.50 21.37 15.62
C TYR A 415 -13.40 20.37 16.76
N ARG A 416 -12.17 20.04 17.18
CA ARG A 416 -11.88 19.18 18.33
C ARG A 416 -11.44 20.02 19.51
N ASN A 417 -12.10 19.84 20.66
CA ASN A 417 -11.69 20.44 21.92
C ASN A 417 -10.51 19.64 22.52
N LEU A 418 -9.38 20.32 22.76
CA LEU A 418 -8.15 19.72 23.26
C LEU A 418 -8.23 19.26 24.72
N LEU A 419 -9.21 19.74 25.50
CA LEU A 419 -9.34 19.39 26.92
C LEU A 419 -10.13 18.09 27.14
N ASP A 420 -11.19 17.88 26.38
CA ASP A 420 -12.12 16.77 26.58
C ASP A 420 -12.31 15.87 25.34
N GLY A 421 -11.69 16.21 24.21
CA GLY A 421 -11.77 15.47 22.96
C GLY A 421 -13.12 15.58 22.24
N SER A 422 -14.05 16.41 22.72
CA SER A 422 -15.36 16.59 22.08
C SER A 422 -15.23 17.28 20.72
N ARG A 423 -16.12 16.91 19.79
CA ARG A 423 -16.17 17.47 18.44
C ARG A 423 -17.41 18.30 18.21
N SER A 424 -17.26 19.45 17.55
CA SER A 424 -18.37 20.29 17.10
C SER A 424 -18.21 20.60 15.61
N PRO A 425 -19.21 20.28 14.76
CA PRO A 425 -19.18 20.61 13.34
C PRO A 425 -19.70 22.03 13.08
N GLU A 426 -19.18 22.66 12.04
CA GLU A 426 -19.72 23.89 11.46
C GLU A 426 -19.73 23.82 9.93
N THR A 427 -20.89 24.09 9.34
CA THR A 427 -21.06 23.99 7.89
C THR A 427 -21.07 25.37 7.24
N VAL A 428 -20.19 25.56 6.25
CA VAL A 428 -20.05 26.78 5.45
C VAL A 428 -20.18 26.45 3.96
N THR A 429 -20.73 27.37 3.17
CA THR A 429 -20.87 27.18 1.71
C THR A 429 -19.82 28.03 0.99
N LEU A 430 -18.97 27.38 0.19
CA LEU A 430 -17.92 28.02 -0.58
C LEU A 430 -18.51 28.69 -1.83
N LYS A 431 -18.39 30.03 -1.89
CA LYS A 431 -18.91 30.86 -2.96
C LYS A 431 -17.86 31.07 -4.06
N PRO A 432 -18.26 31.15 -5.35
CA PRO A 432 -17.33 31.44 -6.42
C PRO A 432 -16.60 32.78 -6.24
N VAL A 433 -15.30 32.78 -6.49
CA VAL A 433 -14.40 33.94 -6.60
C VAL A 433 -13.60 33.86 -7.91
N GLU A 434 -12.79 34.86 -8.21
CA GLU A 434 -12.05 34.95 -9.48
C GLU A 434 -11.14 33.74 -9.74
N GLU A 435 -10.46 33.24 -8.71
CA GLU A 435 -9.53 32.10 -8.78
C GLU A 435 -10.02 30.88 -7.99
N GLY A 436 -11.33 30.62 -8.01
CA GLY A 436 -11.90 29.40 -7.42
C GLY A 436 -13.09 29.66 -6.51
N ARG A 437 -13.04 29.19 -5.26
CA ARG A 437 -14.13 29.35 -4.29
C ARG A 437 -13.63 29.68 -2.89
N ARG A 438 -14.42 30.46 -2.14
CA ARG A 438 -14.07 30.87 -0.78
C ARG A 438 -15.28 30.83 0.17
N ALA A 439 -15.05 30.42 1.40
CA ALA A 439 -15.96 30.58 2.53
C ALA A 439 -15.21 31.19 3.72
N GLU A 440 -15.89 32.06 4.48
CA GLU A 440 -15.40 32.52 5.79
C GLU A 440 -15.72 31.44 6.83
N ILE A 441 -14.76 31.18 7.72
CA ILE A 441 -14.93 30.31 8.89
C ILE A 441 -14.70 31.13 10.16
N PRO A 442 -15.29 30.78 11.31
CA PRO A 442 -15.07 31.55 12.52
C PRO A 442 -13.62 31.49 12.98
N THR A 443 -13.09 32.67 13.33
CA THR A 443 -11.78 32.78 13.96
C THR A 443 -11.82 32.13 15.34
N LEU A 444 -10.94 31.15 15.57
CA LEU A 444 -10.80 30.53 16.90
C LEU A 444 -10.04 31.48 17.82
N THR A 445 -10.69 31.90 18.90
CA THR A 445 -9.98 32.66 19.95
C THR A 445 -9.18 31.70 20.83
N PRO A 446 -8.05 32.13 21.43
CA PRO A 446 -7.23 31.30 22.34
C PRO A 446 -8.01 30.70 23.53
N GLN A 447 -9.19 31.25 23.85
CA GLN A 447 -10.06 30.79 24.94
C GLN A 447 -10.92 29.57 24.56
N SER A 448 -10.95 29.17 23.29
CA SER A 448 -11.81 28.11 22.77
C SER A 448 -11.29 26.69 23.03
N ASN A 449 -9.98 26.52 23.28
CA ASN A 449 -9.30 25.21 23.34
C ASN A 449 -9.65 24.28 22.16
N ALA A 450 -10.01 24.84 21.01
CA ALA A 450 -10.43 24.10 19.83
C ALA A 450 -9.36 24.17 18.75
N VAL A 451 -9.23 23.08 17.99
CA VAL A 451 -8.45 23.00 16.76
C VAL A 451 -9.33 22.43 15.67
N ILE A 452 -9.06 22.72 14.40
CA ILE A 452 -9.72 22.02 13.30
C ILE A 452 -9.14 20.60 13.24
N ASP A 453 -9.99 19.60 13.42
CA ASP A 453 -9.63 18.19 13.33
C ASP A 453 -9.54 17.78 11.86
N PHE A 454 -10.65 17.94 11.13
CA PHE A 454 -10.72 17.69 9.70
C PHE A 454 -11.85 18.52 9.07
N ILE A 455 -11.83 18.61 7.75
CA ILE A 455 -12.81 19.32 6.92
C ILE A 455 -13.41 18.32 5.94
N GLU A 456 -14.73 18.26 5.90
CA GLU A 456 -15.50 17.45 4.96
C GLU A 456 -16.10 18.35 3.89
N LEU A 457 -15.80 18.13 2.61
CA LEU A 457 -16.32 18.91 1.49
C LEU A 457 -17.30 18.08 0.68
N ASP A 458 -18.55 18.54 0.65
CA ASP A 458 -19.58 18.05 -0.25
C ASP A 458 -19.61 18.92 -1.51
N ILE A 459 -19.33 18.29 -2.65
CA ILE A 459 -19.19 18.91 -3.96
C ILE A 459 -20.23 18.31 -4.89
N GLU A 460 -21.20 19.11 -5.32
CA GLU A 460 -22.07 18.72 -6.41
C GLU A 460 -21.32 18.79 -7.73
N THR A 461 -21.31 17.71 -8.50
CA THR A 461 -20.67 17.67 -9.80
C THR A 461 -21.34 16.64 -10.71
N SER A 462 -21.50 16.97 -11.99
CA SER A 462 -21.83 15.98 -13.03
C SER A 462 -20.59 15.23 -13.50
N PHE A 463 -19.41 15.54 -12.96
CA PHE A 463 -18.17 14.89 -13.35
C PHE A 463 -18.09 13.45 -12.85
N ARG A 464 -17.60 12.53 -13.71
CA ARG A 464 -17.32 11.14 -13.36
C ARG A 464 -15.80 10.91 -13.30
N PRO A 465 -15.19 10.85 -12.10
CA PRO A 465 -13.79 10.51 -11.95
C PRO A 465 -13.49 9.05 -12.36
N PRO A 466 -12.22 8.73 -12.72
CA PRO A 466 -11.09 9.66 -12.84
C PRO A 466 -11.05 10.38 -14.20
N GLU A 467 -10.44 11.57 -14.25
CA GLU A 467 -10.00 12.14 -15.53
C GLU A 467 -8.75 11.42 -16.00
N ARG A 468 -8.66 11.20 -17.30
CA ARG A 468 -7.50 10.59 -17.92
C ARG A 468 -6.69 11.68 -18.60
N ARG A 469 -5.59 12.08 -17.96
CA ARG A 469 -4.67 13.09 -18.48
C ARG A 469 -3.64 12.47 -19.40
N LEU A 470 -3.50 13.04 -20.59
CA LEU A 470 -2.59 12.62 -21.63
C LEU A 470 -1.52 13.70 -21.87
N THR A 471 -0.24 13.31 -21.81
CA THR A 471 0.90 14.23 -21.96
C THR A 471 1.96 13.66 -22.90
N GLY A 472 2.79 14.54 -23.47
CA GLY A 472 4.05 14.18 -24.15
C GLY A 472 3.94 13.02 -25.17
N PRO A 473 4.54 11.83 -24.90
CA PRO A 473 4.52 10.69 -25.83
C PRO A 473 3.11 10.24 -26.24
N GLY A 474 2.15 10.36 -25.33
CA GLY A 474 0.76 9.99 -25.61
C GLY A 474 0.09 10.94 -26.61
N LEU A 475 0.42 12.23 -26.55
CA LEU A 475 -0.03 13.23 -27.52
C LEU A 475 0.63 13.03 -28.89
N GLU A 476 1.90 12.64 -28.93
CA GLU A 476 2.60 12.33 -30.19
C GLU A 476 1.93 11.16 -30.91
N ARG A 477 1.54 10.12 -30.16
CA ARG A 477 0.82 8.98 -30.72
C ARG A 477 -0.58 9.35 -31.20
N LEU A 478 -1.28 10.21 -30.47
CA LEU A 478 -2.55 10.78 -30.92
C LEU A 478 -2.39 11.57 -32.24
N ARG A 479 -1.37 12.42 -32.34
CA ARG A 479 -1.04 13.18 -33.58
C ARG A 479 -0.65 12.27 -34.74
N SER A 480 0.02 11.15 -34.46
CA SER A 480 0.42 10.18 -35.50
C SER A 480 -0.73 9.30 -36.00
N GLY A 481 -1.89 9.35 -35.34
CA GLY A 481 -3.03 8.47 -35.62
C GLY A 481 -2.89 7.05 -35.08
N GLU A 482 -1.84 6.77 -34.29
CA GLU A 482 -1.63 5.48 -33.61
C GLU A 482 -2.51 5.31 -32.36
N LEU A 483 -3.11 6.40 -31.87
CA LEU A 483 -4.04 6.43 -30.75
C LEU A 483 -5.36 7.03 -31.20
N SER A 484 -6.48 6.38 -30.90
CA SER A 484 -7.82 6.95 -31.09
C SER A 484 -8.48 7.20 -29.74
N LEU A 485 -8.92 8.43 -29.47
CA LEU A 485 -9.55 8.76 -28.17
C LEU A 485 -10.93 8.11 -27.99
N SER A 486 -11.63 7.77 -29.08
CA SER A 486 -12.92 7.10 -29.03
C SER A 486 -12.85 5.65 -28.53
N GLU A 487 -11.66 5.09 -28.44
CA GLU A 487 -11.40 3.77 -27.84
C GLU A 487 -11.36 3.84 -26.30
N TYR A 488 -11.37 5.03 -25.71
CA TYR A 488 -11.26 5.23 -24.27
C TYR A 488 -12.54 5.85 -23.69
N PRO A 489 -13.00 5.42 -22.51
CA PRO A 489 -14.15 6.03 -21.83
C PRO A 489 -13.93 7.51 -21.55
N GLY A 490 -14.81 8.33 -22.13
CA GLY A 490 -14.87 9.77 -21.99
C GLY A 490 -15.76 10.34 -23.09
N ASP A 491 -16.56 11.34 -22.76
CA ASP A 491 -17.48 11.98 -23.70
C ASP A 491 -16.84 13.26 -24.28
N VAL A 492 -15.90 13.85 -23.54
CA VAL A 492 -15.33 15.18 -23.81
C VAL A 492 -13.82 15.17 -23.65
N VAL A 493 -13.13 15.83 -24.58
CA VAL A 493 -11.72 16.19 -24.49
C VAL A 493 -11.61 17.63 -24.03
N VAL A 494 -10.84 17.87 -22.97
CA VAL A 494 -10.49 19.22 -22.51
C VAL A 494 -9.05 19.52 -22.88
N CYS A 495 -8.87 20.62 -23.60
CA CYS A 495 -7.59 21.05 -24.15
C CYS A 495 -7.53 22.58 -24.05
N ASP A 496 -6.49 23.13 -23.41
CA ASP A 496 -6.31 24.57 -23.18
C ASP A 496 -7.56 25.27 -22.59
N GLY A 497 -8.28 24.56 -21.72
CA GLY A 497 -9.51 25.03 -21.07
C GLY A 497 -10.78 25.00 -21.93
N SER A 498 -10.69 24.48 -23.15
CA SER A 498 -11.86 24.26 -24.03
C SER A 498 -12.26 22.79 -24.05
N ALA A 499 -13.55 22.53 -23.88
CA ALA A 499 -14.17 21.21 -23.88
C ALA A 499 -14.80 20.92 -25.25
N VAL A 500 -14.45 19.81 -25.89
CA VAL A 500 -14.94 19.39 -27.21
C VAL A 500 -15.35 17.92 -27.15
N PRO A 501 -16.47 17.48 -27.78
CA PRO A 501 -16.81 16.06 -27.85
C PRO A 501 -15.68 15.23 -28.43
N VAL A 502 -15.46 14.02 -27.90
CA VAL A 502 -14.35 13.13 -28.33
C VAL A 502 -14.37 12.86 -29.83
N ASP A 503 -15.55 12.65 -30.41
CA ASP A 503 -15.73 12.38 -31.84
C ASP A 503 -15.46 13.61 -32.74
N GLU A 504 -15.41 14.80 -32.15
CA GLU A 504 -15.20 16.08 -32.84
C GLU A 504 -13.81 16.68 -32.57
N PHE A 505 -13.02 16.06 -31.69
CA PHE A 505 -11.72 16.56 -31.30
C PHE A 505 -10.64 16.23 -32.33
N ASP A 506 -9.92 17.25 -32.80
CA ASP A 506 -8.80 17.13 -33.73
C ASP A 506 -7.52 17.71 -33.12
N ILE A 507 -6.60 16.81 -32.76
CA ILE A 507 -5.32 17.16 -32.12
C ILE A 507 -4.42 18.01 -33.02
N ASP A 508 -4.51 17.87 -34.35
CA ASP A 508 -3.63 18.57 -35.31
C ASP A 508 -3.89 20.08 -35.35
N THR A 509 -5.05 20.51 -34.83
CA THR A 509 -5.39 21.92 -34.70
C THR A 509 -4.92 22.54 -33.38
N THR A 510 -4.38 21.74 -32.45
CA THR A 510 -4.07 22.15 -31.08
C THR A 510 -2.56 22.08 -30.79
N GLY A 511 -2.00 23.20 -30.32
CA GLY A 511 -0.60 23.28 -29.88
C GLY A 511 -0.37 22.76 -28.46
N ALA A 512 -1.31 21.98 -27.93
CA ALA A 512 -1.39 21.68 -26.50
C ALA A 512 -0.28 20.75 -26.03
N SER A 513 0.17 21.00 -24.79
CA SER A 513 1.13 20.17 -24.06
C SER A 513 0.46 19.04 -23.26
N GLU A 514 -0.85 19.13 -23.04
CA GLU A 514 -1.67 18.10 -22.40
C GLU A 514 -3.11 18.15 -22.91
N ILE A 515 -3.80 17.00 -22.87
CA ILE A 515 -5.27 16.94 -23.00
C ILE A 515 -5.83 16.07 -21.87
N TRP A 516 -7.09 16.29 -21.55
CA TRP A 516 -7.81 15.57 -20.52
C TRP A 516 -9.03 14.91 -21.12
N LEU A 517 -9.18 13.61 -20.92
CA LEU A 517 -10.36 12.86 -21.32
C LEU A 517 -11.31 12.77 -20.11
N ARG A 518 -12.53 13.29 -20.27
CA ARG A 518 -13.52 13.49 -19.22
C ARG A 518 -14.80 12.72 -19.53
N ALA A 519 -15.33 12.05 -18.52
CA ALA A 519 -16.68 11.47 -18.53
C ALA A 519 -17.61 12.28 -17.63
N GLU A 520 -18.90 12.34 -18.00
CA GLU A 520 -19.93 13.00 -17.19
C GLU A 520 -21.05 12.02 -16.84
N TYR A 521 -21.57 12.14 -15.62
CA TYR A 521 -22.84 11.57 -15.23
C TYR A 521 -23.99 12.35 -15.89
N THR A 522 -25.04 11.63 -16.27
CA THR A 522 -26.27 12.23 -16.81
C THR A 522 -26.97 13.14 -15.81
N GLU A 523 -26.73 12.95 -14.51
CA GLU A 523 -27.25 13.75 -13.41
C GLU A 523 -26.12 14.12 -12.45
N SER A 524 -26.17 15.32 -11.87
CA SER A 524 -25.20 15.76 -10.86
C SER A 524 -25.25 14.85 -9.63
N ARG A 525 -24.07 14.55 -9.06
CA ARG A 525 -23.90 13.78 -7.83
C ARG A 525 -23.14 14.59 -6.80
N THR A 526 -23.36 14.30 -5.53
CA THR A 526 -22.52 14.83 -4.45
C THR A 526 -21.32 13.91 -4.26
N LEU A 527 -20.14 14.47 -4.40
CA LEU A 527 -18.87 13.88 -4.01
C LEU A 527 -18.48 14.44 -2.64
N THR A 528 -18.10 13.58 -1.71
CA THR A 528 -17.64 13.99 -0.38
C THR A 528 -16.14 13.76 -0.30
N VAL A 529 -15.37 14.79 0.04
CA VAL A 529 -13.90 14.76 0.19
C VAL A 529 -13.53 15.10 1.63
N LEU A 530 -12.68 14.30 2.25
CA LEU A 530 -12.12 14.61 3.57
C LEU A 530 -10.72 15.22 3.42
N HIS A 531 -10.46 16.27 4.19
CA HIS A 531 -9.17 16.95 4.26
C HIS A 531 -8.78 17.18 5.71
N GLU A 532 -7.61 16.66 6.10
CA GLU A 532 -6.99 16.91 7.39
C GLU A 532 -5.95 18.04 7.25
N PRO A 533 -6.15 19.21 7.88
CA PRO A 533 -5.23 20.32 7.72
C PRO A 533 -3.86 20.01 8.35
N GLN A 534 -2.81 20.02 7.53
CA GLN A 534 -1.42 19.85 8.01
C GLN A 534 -0.91 21.05 8.83
N SER A 535 -1.57 22.21 8.70
CA SER A 535 -1.25 23.41 9.45
C SER A 535 -2.53 24.08 9.96
N GLN A 536 -2.42 24.83 11.06
CA GLN A 536 -3.55 25.48 11.72
C GLN A 536 -3.32 27.01 11.74
N PRO A 537 -3.31 27.69 10.58
CA PRO A 537 -2.96 29.12 10.49
C PRO A 537 -3.96 30.06 11.20
N HIS A 538 -5.10 29.53 11.62
CA HIS A 538 -6.09 30.22 12.46
C HIS A 538 -5.74 30.19 13.97
N LEU A 539 -4.66 29.50 14.36
CA LEU A 539 -4.12 29.49 15.71
C LEU A 539 -2.89 30.40 15.75
N ASP A 540 -2.92 31.42 16.60
CA ASP A 540 -1.73 32.23 16.93
C ASP A 540 -0.69 31.37 17.69
N GLU A 541 0.62 31.62 17.51
CA GLU A 541 1.73 30.89 18.16
C GLU A 541 1.62 30.86 19.70
N THR A 542 0.80 31.74 20.27
CA THR A 542 0.53 31.85 21.70
C THR A 542 -0.56 30.90 22.25
N PHE A 543 -1.12 30.00 21.43
CA PHE A 543 -2.19 29.06 21.83
C PHE A 543 -1.83 28.08 22.96
N VAL A 544 -0.55 28.00 23.37
CA VAL A 544 -0.11 27.16 24.50
C VAL A 544 0.23 28.01 25.73
N GLN A 545 -0.78 28.59 26.37
CA GLN A 545 -0.71 28.97 27.78
C GLN A 545 -1.83 28.32 28.55
N GLY A 546 -1.55 27.15 29.15
CA GLY A 546 -2.56 26.55 30.04
C GLY A 546 -2.42 25.11 30.52
N VAL A 547 -1.30 24.40 30.33
CA VAL A 547 -1.04 23.16 31.08
C VAL A 547 0.42 23.15 31.52
N SER A 548 0.65 23.34 32.82
CA SER A 548 1.95 23.18 33.43
C SER A 548 2.35 21.70 33.46
N THR A 549 2.87 21.19 32.33
CA THR A 549 3.94 20.17 32.16
C THR A 549 3.97 19.73 30.69
N GLY A 550 5.05 20.05 29.97
CA GLY A 550 5.35 19.54 28.63
C GLY A 550 4.91 20.46 27.49
N ALA A 551 5.82 21.30 27.01
CA ALA A 551 5.59 22.06 25.78
C ALA A 551 5.58 21.09 24.60
N VAL A 552 4.42 20.97 23.93
CA VAL A 552 4.31 20.46 22.57
C VAL A 552 4.16 21.69 21.68
N THR A 553 5.15 21.94 20.83
CA THR A 553 5.05 22.92 19.75
C THR A 553 4.08 22.41 18.68
N ALA A 554 3.43 23.32 17.97
CA ALA A 554 2.33 23.05 17.03
C ALA A 554 2.69 22.11 15.85
N ASP A 555 3.95 21.70 15.71
CA ASP A 555 4.41 20.74 14.71
C ASP A 555 4.13 19.26 15.07
N GLY A 556 3.49 19.00 16.21
CA GLY A 556 3.32 17.65 16.78
C GLY A 556 1.90 17.10 16.83
N VAL A 557 0.94 17.64 16.06
CA VAL A 557 -0.45 17.17 16.06
C VAL A 557 -0.88 16.80 14.64
N GLY A 558 -0.20 15.82 14.06
CA GLY A 558 -0.71 15.00 12.96
C GLY A 558 -0.44 13.55 13.35
N GLY A 559 -1.51 12.80 13.64
CA GLY A 559 -1.45 11.40 14.06
C GLY A 559 -2.59 10.63 13.45
#